data_AF-A0A2G1UNF1-F1
#
_entry.id   AF-A0A2G1UNF1-F1
#
_cell.length_a   1.000
_cell.length_b   1.000
_cell.length_c   1.000
_cell.angle_alpha   90.00
_cell.angle_beta   90.00
_cell.angle_gamma   90.00
#
_symmetry.space_group_name_H-M   'P 1'
#
loop_
_entity.id
_entity.type
_entity.pdbx_description
1 polymer ?
#
loop_
_entity_poly.entity_id
_entity_poly.type
_entity_poly.pdbx_seq_one_letter_code
_entity_poly.pdbx_strand_id
1 'polypeptide(L)' 'MNFWAEFRDRYLKELQADAAAEDLATFRQLIDQNKRITLVYAAKDTEHNNAVALRDFALEGYL' A
#
# COMPACT_ATOMS: atom_id res chain seq x y z
N MET A 1 16.27 -16.15 0.69
CA MET A 1 15.06 -16.15 -0.17
C MET A 1 14.13 -15.09 0.41
N ASN A 2 14.07 -13.90 -0.19
CA ASN A 2 13.35 -12.74 0.37
C ASN A 2 11.95 -12.63 -0.22
N PHE A 3 11.08 -13.60 0.10
CA PHE A 3 9.71 -13.70 -0.41
C PHE A 3 8.90 -12.40 -0.20
N TRP A 4 9.19 -11.68 0.89
CA TRP A 4 8.58 -10.39 1.16
C TRP A 4 9.02 -9.28 0.19
N ALA A 5 10.30 -9.24 -0.19
CA ALA A 5 10.79 -8.23 -1.12
C ALA A 5 10.20 -8.41 -2.52
N GLU A 6 10.08 -9.67 -2.97
CA GLU A 6 9.40 -10.00 -4.24
C GLU A 6 7.91 -9.67 -4.18
N PHE A 7 7.24 -9.96 -3.06
CA PHE A 7 5.84 -9.57 -2.85
C PHE A 7 5.67 -8.06 -2.94
N ARG A 8 6.50 -7.28 -2.24
CA ARG A 8 6.46 -5.81 -2.28
C ARG A 8 6.65 -5.27 -3.69
N ASP A 9 7.61 -5.79 -4.45
CA ASP A 9 7.87 -5.36 -5.83
C ASP A 9 6.67 -5.60 -6.75
N ARG A 10 6.04 -6.79 -6.64
CA ARG A 10 4.85 -7.11 -7.43
C ARG A 10 3.65 -6.24 -7.03
N TYR A 11 3.44 -6.07 -5.73
CA TYR A 11 2.35 -5.23 -5.22
C TYR A 11 2.53 -3.76 -5.63
N LEU A 12 3.75 -3.25 -5.59
CA LEU A 12 4.08 -1.90 -6.06
C LEU A 12 3.74 -1.72 -7.54
N LYS A 13 4.08 -2.70 -8.39
CA LYS A 13 3.74 -2.67 -9.82
C LYS A 13 2.23 -2.70 -10.05
N GLU A 14 1.48 -3.43 -9.22
CA GLU A 14 0.01 -3.42 -9.27
C GLU A 14 -0.56 -2.05 -8.88
N LEU A 15 -0.01 -1.41 -7.85
CA LEU A 15 -0.41 -0.05 -7.45
C LEU A 15 -0.07 0.99 -8.52
N GLN A 16 1.07 0.86 -9.20
CA GLN A 16 1.49 1.78 -10.26
C GLN A 16 0.82 1.50 -11.62
N ALA A 17 0.00 0.47 -11.73
CA ALA A 17 -0.76 0.21 -12.95
C ALA A 17 -1.89 1.25 -13.10
N ASP A 18 -2.24 1.60 -14.34
CA ASP A 18 -3.31 2.56 -14.64
C ASP A 18 -4.64 2.19 -13.97
N ALA A 19 -4.93 0.90 -13.81
CA ALA A 19 -6.13 0.40 -13.17
C ALA A 19 -6.24 0.79 -11.68
N ALA A 20 -5.12 1.02 -11.00
CA ALA A 20 -5.09 1.43 -9.60
C ALA A 20 -4.86 2.93 -9.41
N ALA A 21 -4.66 3.70 -10.49
CA ALA A 21 -4.32 5.12 -10.42
C ALA A 21 -5.44 5.97 -9.77
N GLU A 22 -6.71 5.70 -10.08
CA GLU A 22 -7.85 6.40 -9.49
C GLU A 22 -8.01 6.10 -7.98
N ASP A 23 -7.83 4.83 -7.60
CA ASP A 23 -7.87 4.42 -6.19
C ASP A 23 -6.70 5.01 -5.40
N LEU A 24 -5.49 5.06 -5.99
CA LEU A 24 -4.32 5.70 -5.38
C LEU A 24 -4.53 7.19 -5.19
N ALA A 25 -5.11 7.89 -6.18
CA ALA A 25 -5.41 9.31 -6.05
C ALA A 25 -6.41 9.55 -4.90
N THR A 26 -7.45 8.72 -4.80
CA THR A 26 -8.41 8.76 -3.69
C THR A 26 -7.73 8.49 -2.36
N PHE A 27 -6.85 7.49 -2.30
CA PHE A 27 -6.08 7.17 -1.10
C PHE A 27 -5.17 8.32 -0.66
N ARG A 28 -4.49 8.98 -1.60
CA ARG A 28 -3.69 10.17 -1.33
C ARG A 28 -4.54 11.30 -0.75
N GLN A 29 -5.72 11.55 -1.31
CA GLN A 29 -6.64 12.54 -0.76
C GLN A 29 -7.10 12.19 0.66
N LEU A 30 -7.38 10.92 0.94
CA LEU A 30 -7.73 10.47 2.28
C LEU A 30 -6.59 10.72 3.27
N ILE A 31 -5.33 10.48 2.88
CA ILE A 31 -4.15 10.73 3.74
C ILE A 31 -4.01 12.22 4.03
N ASP A 32 -4.19 13.07 3.03
CA ASP A 32 -4.07 14.52 3.18
C ASP A 32 -5.18 15.09 4.10
N GLN A 33 -6.41 14.60 3.93
CA GLN A 33 -7.57 15.06 4.69
C GLN A 33 -7.62 14.53 6.13
N ASN A 34 -7.02 13.36 6.41
CA ASN A 34 -7.14 12.69 7.69
C ASN A 34 -5.80 12.62 8.41
N LYS A 35 -5.74 13.16 9.63
CA LYS A 35 -4.55 13.05 10.50
C LYS A 35 -4.17 11.61 10.84
N ARG A 36 -5.09 10.66 10.71
CA ARG A 36 -4.89 9.25 11.01
C ARG A 36 -5.73 8.39 10.08
N ILE A 37 -5.10 7.40 9.47
CA ILE A 37 -5.76 6.35 8.69
C ILE A 37 -5.51 4.99 9.35
N THR A 38 -6.54 4.14 9.35
CA THR A 38 -6.45 2.75 9.79
C THR A 38 -6.59 1.85 8.58
N LEU A 39 -5.54 1.11 8.24
CA LEU A 39 -5.58 0.11 7.18
C LEU A 39 -5.99 -1.25 7.76
N VAL A 40 -7.06 -1.81 7.22
CA VAL A 40 -7.58 -3.13 7.60
C VAL A 40 -7.15 -4.18 6.58
N TYR A 41 -6.78 -5.36 7.07
CA TYR A 41 -6.38 -6.51 6.26
C TYR A 41 -7.01 -7.78 6.83
N ALA A 42 -7.26 -8.76 5.97
CA ALA A 42 -7.82 -10.07 6.35
C ALA A 42 -6.76 -11.18 6.42
N ALA A 43 -5.51 -10.88 6.05
CA ALA A 43 -4.42 -11.85 6.09
C ALA A 43 -4.08 -12.25 7.54
N LYS A 44 -3.70 -13.52 7.74
CA LYS A 44 -3.22 -14.00 9.05
C LYS A 44 -1.84 -13.44 9.42
N ASP A 45 -1.05 -13.12 8.40
CA ASP A 45 0.29 -12.54 8.58
C ASP A 45 0.16 -11.03 8.84
N THR A 46 0.61 -10.61 10.01
CA THR A 46 0.51 -9.22 10.46
C THR A 46 1.71 -8.38 10.04
N GLU A 47 2.83 -9.03 9.68
CA GLU A 47 4.10 -8.41 9.31
C GLU A 47 4.22 -8.30 7.78
N HIS A 48 3.70 -9.28 7.05
CA HIS A 48 3.76 -9.36 5.60
C HIS A 48 2.35 -9.42 4.98
N ASN A 49 1.71 -8.26 4.83
CA ASN A 49 0.40 -8.14 4.21
C ASN A 49 0.25 -6.87 3.38
N ASN A 50 -0.84 -6.79 2.61
CA ASN A 50 -1.12 -5.67 1.71
C ASN A 50 -1.24 -4.33 2.45
N ALA A 51 -1.77 -4.32 3.69
CA ALA A 51 -1.89 -3.09 4.46
C ALA A 51 -0.53 -2.56 4.92
N VAL A 52 0.38 -3.45 5.33
CA VAL A 52 1.77 -3.09 5.65
C VAL A 52 2.48 -2.58 4.40
N ALA A 53 2.34 -3.27 3.26
CA ALA A 53 2.94 -2.83 2.01
C ALA A 53 2.41 -1.46 1.54
N LEU A 54 1.10 -1.24 1.63
CA LEU A 54 0.47 0.04 1.28
C LEU A 54 0.87 1.18 2.23
N ARG A 55 1.00 0.89 3.53
CA ARG A 55 1.52 1.84 4.52
C ARG A 55 2.95 2.22 4.19
N ASP A 56 3.80 1.25 3.94
CA ASP A 56 5.22 1.50 3.66
C ASP A 56 5.35 2.29 2.34
N PHE A 57 4.56 1.96 1.32
CA PHE A 57 4.46 2.73 0.08
C PHE A 57 4.09 4.20 0.32
N ALA A 58 3.13 4.46 1.22
CA ALA A 58 2.75 5.81 1.61
C ALA A 58 3.85 6.57 2.36
N LEU A 59 4.59 5.88 3.24
CA LEU A 59 5.66 6.46 4.05
C LEU A 59 6.97 6.68 3.27
N GLU A 60 7.25 5.83 2.29
CA GLU A 60 8.43 5.94 1.40
C GLU A 60 8.28 7.09 0.37
N GLY A 61 7.13 7.78 0.35
CA GLY A 61 6.91 8.98 -0.46
C GLY A 61 6.58 8.70 -1.93
N TYR A 62 6.10 7.49 -2.23
CA TYR A 62 5.63 7.12 -3.57
C TYR A 62 4.20 7.60 -3.88
N LEU A 63 3.52 8.19 -2.89
CA LEU A 63 2.22 8.85 -3.03
C LEU A 63 2.37 10.35 -3.26
#